data_AF-A0A9W9SRW7-F1
#
_entry.id   AF-A0A9W9SRW7-F1
#
_cell.length_a   1.000
_cell.length_b   1.000
_cell.length_c   1.000
_cell.angle_alpha   90.00
_cell.angle_beta   90.00
_cell.angle_gamma   90.00
#
_symmetry.space_group_name_H-M   'P 1'
#
loop_
_entity.id
_entity.type
_entity.pdbx_description
1 polymer ?
#
loop_
_entity_poly.entity_id
_entity_poly.type
_entity_poly.pdbx_seq_one_letter_code
_entity_poly.pdbx_strand_id
1 'polypeptide(L)'
;MASIITSIKDLITSIFEVIFSVVKSTLDTGYHLLMAFVDFFAGIPKMLQHMVKGSLEAAGGVGTFITSNIIVIAMIAVGGYGYLAYQRREGRPVQAGTKKLN
;
A
#
# COMPACT_ATOMS: atom_id res chain seq x y z
N MET A 1 27.10 15.56 65.12
CA MET A 1 27.66 14.26 64.68
C MET A 1 26.73 13.48 63.75
N ALA A 2 25.39 13.59 63.87
CA ALA A 2 24.45 12.93 62.95
C ALA A 2 24.64 13.33 61.47
N SER A 3 24.88 14.63 61.18
CA SER A 3 25.03 15.14 59.81
C SER A 3 26.17 14.50 59.01
N ILE A 4 27.33 14.25 59.65
CA ILE A 4 28.49 13.62 58.99
C ILE A 4 28.17 12.18 58.56
N ILE A 5 27.46 11.43 59.42
CA ILE A 5 27.07 10.05 59.13
C ILE A 5 26.05 10.00 57.99
N THR A 6 25.12 10.96 57.94
CA THR A 6 24.15 11.08 56.84
C THR A 6 24.85 11.40 55.52
N SER A 7 25.74 12.40 55.50
CA SER A 7 26.48 12.77 54.30
C SER A 7 27.38 11.64 53.76
N ILE A 8 27.96 10.81 54.63
CA ILE A 8 28.72 9.63 54.22
C ILE A 8 27.80 8.59 53.57
N LYS A 9 26.60 8.36 54.12
CA LYS A 9 25.61 7.44 53.52
C LYS A 9 25.13 7.94 52.15
N ASP A 10 24.90 9.24 52.01
CA ASP A 10 24.47 9.84 50.75
C ASP A 10 25.58 9.74 49.69
N LEU A 11 26.83 9.96 50.09
CA LEU A 11 27.99 9.78 49.21
C LEU A 11 28.12 8.34 48.72
N ILE A 12 28.02 7.36 49.63
CA ILE A 12 28.08 5.93 49.28
C ILE A 12 26.92 5.57 48.35
N THR A 13 25.71 6.05 48.64
CA THR A 13 24.52 5.79 47.83
C THR A 13 24.69 6.35 46.41
N SER A 14 25.18 7.58 46.29
CA SER A 14 25.44 8.22 44.99
C SER A 14 26.49 7.45 44.17
N ILE A 15 27.56 6.97 44.81
CA ILE A 15 28.57 6.14 44.13
C ILE A 15 27.96 4.85 43.59
N PHE A 16 27.17 4.14 44.41
CA PHE A 16 26.49 2.92 43.97
C PHE A 16 25.47 3.20 42.87
N GLU A 17 24.72 4.29 42.96
CA GLU A 17 23.73 4.69 41.97
C GLU A 17 24.38 4.97 40.61
N VAL A 18 25.52 5.66 40.58
CA VAL A 18 26.29 5.89 39.35
C VAL A 18 26.79 4.57 38.76
N ILE A 19 27.35 3.68 39.57
CA ILE A 19 27.83 2.36 39.09
C ILE A 19 26.67 1.56 38.50
N PHE A 20 25.54 1.47 39.21
CA PHE A 20 24.35 0.77 38.71
C PHE A 20 23.77 1.43 37.47
N SER A 21 23.79 2.76 37.39
CA SER A 21 23.33 3.52 36.22
C SER A 21 24.18 3.19 34.99
N VAL A 22 25.50 3.17 35.12
CA VAL A 22 26.41 2.81 34.03
C VAL A 22 26.19 1.36 33.57
N VAL A 23 26.04 0.42 34.52
CA VAL A 23 25.77 -0.99 34.20
C VAL A 23 24.42 -1.14 33.48
N LYS A 24 23.35 -0.54 34.01
CA LYS A 24 22.02 -0.56 33.38
C LYS A 24 22.05 0.05 32.00
N SER A 25 22.66 1.22 31.84
CA SER A 25 22.78 1.90 30.56
C SER A 25 23.52 1.06 29.52
N THR A 26 24.58 0.36 29.94
CA THR A 26 25.34 -0.54 29.05
C THR A 26 24.51 -1.75 28.62
N LEU A 27 23.79 -2.38 29.56
CA LEU A 27 22.90 -3.50 29.27
C LEU A 27 21.73 -3.11 28.37
N ASP A 28 21.14 -1.93 28.62
CA ASP A 28 20.03 -1.39 27.84
C ASP A 28 20.46 -1.08 26.40
N THR A 29 21.64 -0.49 26.23
CA THR A 29 22.25 -0.27 24.91
C THR A 29 22.51 -1.59 24.18
N GLY A 30 23.00 -2.61 24.90
CA GLY A 30 23.20 -3.95 24.34
C GLY A 30 21.89 -4.61 23.90
N TYR A 31 20.83 -4.47 24.70
CA TYR A 31 19.49 -4.96 24.37
C TYR A 31 18.94 -4.26 23.12
N HIS A 32 19.08 -2.93 23.04
CA HIS A 32 18.68 -2.16 21.86
C HIS A 32 19.43 -2.58 20.59
N LEU A 33 20.73 -2.88 20.69
CA LEU A 33 21.51 -3.40 19.57
C LEU A 33 21.02 -4.77 19.09
N LEU A 34 20.74 -5.68 20.03
CA LEU A 34 20.15 -6.98 19.71
C LEU A 34 18.77 -6.84 19.07
N MET A 35 17.94 -5.95 19.59
CA MET A 35 16.60 -5.69 19.04
C MET A 35 16.70 -5.10 17.63
N ALA A 36 17.58 -4.13 17.41
CA ALA A 36 17.86 -3.55 16.10
C ALA A 36 18.39 -4.61 15.10
N PHE A 37 19.21 -5.54 15.56
CA PHE A 37 19.68 -6.66 14.75
C PHE A 37 18.52 -7.59 14.35
N VAL A 38 17.67 -7.98 15.30
CA VAL A 38 16.48 -8.80 15.01
C VAL A 38 15.53 -8.07 14.06
N ASP A 39 15.29 -6.78 14.28
CA ASP A 39 14.43 -5.95 13.44
C ASP A 39 15.00 -5.78 12.03
N PHE A 40 16.32 -5.66 11.88
CA PHE A 40 16.99 -5.63 10.59
C PHE A 40 16.72 -6.92 9.80
N PHE A 41 16.90 -8.09 10.43
CA PHE A 41 16.62 -9.38 9.79
C PHE A 41 15.13 -9.60 9.54
N ALA A 42 14.24 -9.13 10.42
CA ALA A 42 12.80 -9.15 10.21
C ALA A 42 12.34 -8.18 9.11
N GLY A 43 13.12 -7.13 8.84
CA GLY A 43 12.89 -6.16 7.78
C GLY A 43 13.08 -6.75 6.39
N ILE A 44 14.05 -7.65 6.19
CA ILE A 44 14.35 -8.29 4.90
C ILE A 44 13.13 -9.01 4.28
N PRO A 45 12.47 -9.96 4.97
CA PRO A 45 11.31 -10.64 4.42
C PRO A 45 10.13 -9.69 4.21
N LYS A 46 9.94 -8.67 5.07
CA LYS A 46 8.91 -7.64 4.87
C LYS A 46 9.16 -6.85 3.58
N MET A 47 10.40 -6.42 3.35
CA MET A 47 10.78 -5.70 2.13
C MET A 47 10.52 -6.55 0.88
N LEU A 48 10.87 -7.83 0.94
CA LEU A 48 10.68 -8.77 -0.16
C LEU A 48 9.18 -9.01 -0.45
N GLN A 49 8.37 -9.15 0.60
CA GLN A 49 6.90 -9.21 0.46
C GLN A 49 6.32 -7.94 -0.18
N HIS A 50 6.77 -6.75 0.24
CA HIS A 50 6.32 -5.50 -0.36
C HIS A 50 6.75 -5.36 -1.82
N MET A 51 7.97 -5.77 -2.17
CA MET A 51 8.45 -5.76 -3.55
C MET A 51 7.62 -6.70 -4.44
N VAL A 52 7.37 -7.93 -3.99
CA VAL A 52 6.56 -8.91 -4.73
C VAL A 52 5.12 -8.41 -4.90
N LYS A 53 4.50 -7.91 -3.83
CA LYS A 53 3.16 -7.32 -3.89
C LYS A 53 3.10 -6.13 -4.85
N GLY A 54 4.07 -5.21 -4.76
CA GLY A 54 4.13 -4.06 -5.67
C GLY A 54 4.32 -4.46 -7.14
N SER A 55 5.11 -5.50 -7.41
CA SER A 55 5.27 -6.05 -8.76
C SER A 55 4.00 -6.71 -9.28
N LEU A 56 3.31 -7.51 -8.46
CA LEU A 56 2.02 -8.11 -8.80
C LEU A 56 0.94 -7.05 -9.03
N GLU A 57 0.91 -6.02 -8.21
CA GLU A 57 -0.05 -4.91 -8.34
C GLU A 57 0.21 -4.10 -9.61
N ALA A 58 1.48 -3.85 -9.96
CA ALA A 58 1.84 -3.23 -11.24
C ALA A 58 1.40 -4.09 -12.44
N ALA A 59 1.63 -5.40 -12.41
CA ALA A 59 1.18 -6.33 -13.45
C ALA A 59 -0.36 -6.38 -13.53
N GLY A 60 -1.05 -6.41 -12.40
CA GLY A 60 -2.51 -6.32 -12.30
C GLY A 60 -3.05 -4.99 -12.86
N GLY A 61 -2.34 -3.89 -12.62
CA GLY A 61 -2.63 -2.57 -13.18
C GLY A 61 -2.58 -2.55 -14.71
N VAL A 62 -1.58 -3.19 -15.32
CA VAL A 62 -1.49 -3.36 -16.79
C VAL A 62 -2.65 -4.19 -17.32
N GLY A 63 -2.98 -5.31 -16.68
CA GLY A 63 -4.12 -6.14 -17.06
C GLY A 63 -5.45 -5.37 -16.98
N THR A 64 -5.62 -4.56 -15.94
CA THR A 64 -6.80 -3.70 -15.74
C THR A 64 -6.87 -2.61 -16.81
N PHE A 65 -5.75 -2.01 -17.17
CA PHE A 65 -5.67 -1.01 -18.26
C PHE A 65 -6.09 -1.59 -19.61
N ILE A 66 -5.57 -2.77 -19.96
CA ILE A 66 -5.94 -3.46 -21.21
C ILE A 66 -7.43 -3.80 -21.19
N THR A 67 -7.91 -4.40 -20.10
CA THR A 67 -9.33 -4.80 -19.96
C THR A 67 -10.26 -3.59 -20.07
N SER A 68 -9.91 -2.48 -19.40
CA SER A 68 -10.66 -1.22 -19.45
C SER A 68 -10.78 -0.68 -20.88
N ASN A 69 -9.67 -0.65 -21.63
CA ASN A 69 -9.69 -0.19 -23.02
C ASN A 69 -10.53 -1.10 -23.93
N ILE A 70 -10.45 -2.42 -23.75
CA ILE A 70 -11.29 -3.37 -24.50
C ILE A 70 -12.77 -3.09 -24.25
N ILE A 71 -13.16 -2.83 -23.01
CA ILE A 71 -14.56 -2.51 -22.65
C ILE A 71 -15.02 -1.23 -23.35
N VAL A 72 -14.20 -0.19 -23.34
CA VAL A 72 -14.52 1.09 -24.01
C VAL A 72 -14.68 0.90 -25.51
N ILE A 73 -13.75 0.17 -26.14
CA ILE A 73 -13.83 -0.13 -27.59
C ILE A 73 -15.09 -0.96 -27.90
N ALA A 74 -15.41 -1.95 -27.08
CA ALA A 74 -16.60 -2.78 -27.24
C ALA A 74 -17.88 -1.94 -27.15
N MET A 75 -17.96 -1.01 -26.18
CA MET A 75 -19.06 -0.06 -26.05
C MET A 75 -19.22 0.81 -27.30
N ILE A 76 -18.12 1.36 -27.83
CA ILE A 76 -18.15 2.16 -29.06
C ILE A 76 -18.59 1.32 -30.25
N ALA A 77 -18.09 0.09 -30.39
CA ALA A 77 -18.45 -0.81 -31.50
C ALA A 77 -19.94 -1.19 -31.46
N VAL A 78 -20.46 -1.54 -30.28
CA VAL A 78 -21.89 -1.87 -30.08
C VAL A 78 -22.75 -0.65 -30.34
N GLY A 79 -22.39 0.52 -29.80
CA GLY A 79 -23.10 1.77 -30.02
C GLY A 79 -23.12 2.19 -31.49
N GLY A 80 -21.96 2.14 -32.16
CA GLY A 80 -21.82 2.47 -33.57
C GLY A 80 -22.57 1.49 -34.49
N TYR A 81 -22.49 0.19 -34.23
CA TYR A 81 -23.24 -0.81 -34.99
C TYR A 81 -24.74 -0.68 -34.75
N GLY A 82 -25.17 -0.47 -33.51
CA GLY A 82 -26.57 -0.21 -33.16
C GLY A 82 -27.10 1.04 -33.86
N TYR A 83 -26.33 2.12 -33.87
CA TYR A 83 -26.67 3.35 -34.57
C TYR A 83 -26.75 3.17 -36.09
N LEU A 84 -25.78 2.49 -36.71
CA LEU A 84 -25.85 2.17 -38.14
C LEU A 84 -27.04 1.27 -38.48
N ALA A 85 -27.32 0.27 -37.64
CA ALA A 85 -28.45 -0.63 -37.80
C ALA A 85 -29.79 0.12 -37.66
N TYR A 86 -29.86 1.09 -36.77
CA TYR A 86 -31.00 1.99 -36.60
C TYR A 86 -31.18 2.90 -37.82
N GLN A 87 -30.14 3.57 -38.28
CA GLN A 87 -30.17 4.45 -39.46
C GLN A 87 -30.56 3.69 -40.74
N ARG A 88 -30.09 2.45 -40.93
CA ARG A 88 -30.50 1.59 -42.05
C ARG A 88 -31.98 1.21 -42.03
N ARG A 89 -32.63 1.23 -40.86
CA ARG A 89 -34.08 0.99 -40.74
C ARG A 89 -34.90 2.23 -41.08
N GLU A 90 -34.39 3.43 -40.82
CA GLU A 90 -35.04 4.70 -41.20
C GLU A 90 -34.94 4.99 -42.71
N GLY A 91 -33.91 4.48 -43.40
CA GLY A 91 -33.75 4.62 -44.85
C GLY A 91 -34.61 3.67 -45.71
N ARG A 92 -35.43 2.81 -45.10
CA ARG A 92 -36.35 1.94 -45.84
C ARG A 92 -37.66 2.69 -46.07
N PRO A 93 -38.05 3.04 -47.31
CA PRO A 93 -39.39 3.56 -47.55
C PRO A 93 -40.39 2.50 -47.09
N VAL A 94 -41.20 2.85 -46.10
CA VAL A 94 -42.33 2.02 -45.69
C VAL A 94 -43.25 1.99 -46.90
N GLN A 95 -43.26 0.88 -47.65
CA GLN A 95 -44.35 0.58 -48.56
C GLN A 95 -45.57 0.27 -47.69
N ALA A 96 -46.19 1.32 -47.14
CA ALA A 96 -47.59 1.26 -46.79
C ALA A 96 -48.32 0.92 -48.09
N GLY A 97 -49.04 -0.21 -48.07
CA GLY A 97 -49.46 -0.93 -49.26
C GLY A 97 -49.99 -0.06 -50.40
N THR A 98 -49.61 -0.45 -51.63
CA THR A 98 -50.42 -0.24 -52.84
C THR A 98 -51.05 1.15 -53.01
N LYS A 99 -50.28 2.24 -52.91
CA LYS A 99 -50.70 3.48 -53.57
C LYS A 99 -49.54 4.32 -54.08
N LYS A 100 -49.37 4.31 -55.41
CA LYS A 100 -48.76 5.42 -56.13
C LYS A 100 -49.69 6.63 -55.97
N LEU A 101 -49.16 7.74 -55.48
CA LEU A 101 -49.76 9.05 -55.67
C LEU A 101 -48.85 9.81 -56.64
N ASN A 102 -49.50 10.30 -57.70
CA ASN A 102 -48.95 11.02 -58.84
C ASN A 102 -48.41 12.39 -58.41
#